data_AF-A0A0S8BA41-F1
#
_entry.id   AF-A0A0S8BA41-F1
#
_cell.length_a   1.000
_cell.length_b   1.000
_cell.length_c   1.000
_cell.angle_alpha   90.00
_cell.angle_beta   90.00
_cell.angle_gamma   90.00
#
_symmetry.space_group_name_H-M   'P 1'
#
loop_
_entity.id
_entity.type
_entity.pdbx_description
1 polymer ?
#
loop_
_entity_poly.entity_id
_entity_poly.type
_entity_poly.pdbx_seq_one_letter_code
_entity_poly.pdbx_strand_id
1 'polypeptide(L)'
;MQAAALFASGFRPFFLLGAVYGPLVVGAWFAPQSGPLALLLPAAPAALVHAHELLFGFSVSIVCGVLLTALPSWSGAQELRGARLAALAALWLAGRAAIWWAHALPGPLVAVLDCALIPVLGLLLAPAMRGARKRLFVWTLPPLIGLALANALYHLAMELGLDDGARWSIRFGLYALAFLYSLYGGLLTPAFTRTFL
;
A
#
# COMPACT_ATOMS: atom_id res chain seq x y z
N MET A 1 15.94 -19.08 15.48
CA MET A 1 14.48 -19.20 15.66
C MET A 1 13.83 -19.21 14.28
N GLN A 2 13.06 -20.24 13.94
CA GLN A 2 12.26 -20.24 12.70
C GLN A 2 11.22 -19.12 12.78
N ALA A 3 11.08 -18.34 11.70
CA ALA A 3 10.01 -17.36 11.62
C ALA A 3 8.66 -18.10 11.63
N ALA A 4 7.67 -17.56 12.36
CA ALA A 4 6.30 -18.06 12.30
C ALA A 4 5.83 -18.13 10.83
N ALA A 5 5.01 -19.13 10.49
CA ALA A 5 4.64 -19.42 9.10
C ALA A 5 4.10 -18.17 8.36
N LEU A 6 3.33 -17.32 9.04
CA LEU A 6 2.81 -16.08 8.48
C LEU A 6 3.91 -15.11 8.03
N PHE A 7 5.06 -15.06 8.70
CA PHE A 7 6.15 -14.12 8.42
C PHE A 7 7.36 -14.78 7.70
N ALA A 8 7.11 -15.90 7.01
CA ALA A 8 8.14 -16.60 6.25
C ALA A 8 8.37 -16.01 4.84
N SER A 9 7.45 -15.20 4.31
CA SER A 9 7.55 -14.53 3.01
C SER A 9 6.61 -13.33 2.99
N GLY A 10 7.01 -12.24 2.32
CA GLY A 10 6.23 -11.00 2.23
C GLY A 10 4.84 -11.18 1.61
N PHE A 11 4.69 -12.14 0.70
CA PHE A 11 3.40 -12.49 0.11
C PHE A 11 2.35 -12.84 1.18
N ARG A 12 2.72 -13.66 2.17
CA ARG A 12 1.77 -14.26 3.12
C ARG A 12 0.98 -13.25 3.96
N PRO A 13 1.61 -12.36 4.74
CA PRO A 13 0.85 -11.45 5.58
C PRO A 13 0.11 -10.41 4.74
N PHE A 14 0.75 -9.88 3.69
CA PHE A 14 0.19 -8.77 2.94
C PHE A 14 -0.95 -9.17 2.01
N PHE A 15 -0.90 -10.34 1.37
CA PHE A 15 -2.06 -10.84 0.61
C PHE A 15 -3.21 -11.21 1.54
N LEU A 16 -2.93 -11.78 2.72
CA LEU A 16 -3.97 -12.08 3.70
C LEU A 16 -4.64 -10.79 4.21
N LEU A 17 -3.84 -9.79 4.58
CA LEU A 17 -4.34 -8.48 4.99
C LEU A 17 -5.17 -7.84 3.89
N GLY A 18 -4.69 -7.81 2.65
CA GLY A 18 -5.44 -7.29 1.50
C GLY A 18 -6.74 -8.05 1.22
N ALA A 19 -6.70 -9.37 1.25
CA ALA A 19 -7.86 -10.23 1.01
C ALA A 19 -8.97 -10.04 2.04
N VAL A 20 -8.62 -9.75 3.29
CA VAL A 20 -9.58 -9.41 4.34
C VAL A 20 -10.01 -7.95 4.22
N TYR A 21 -9.07 -7.04 4.01
CA TYR A 21 -9.32 -5.60 4.07
C TYR A 21 -10.14 -5.06 2.90
N GLY A 22 -9.88 -5.51 1.68
CA GLY A 22 -10.61 -5.07 0.49
C GLY A 22 -12.13 -5.24 0.64
N PRO A 23 -12.63 -6.45 0.97
CA PRO A 23 -14.04 -6.67 1.26
C PRO A 23 -14.60 -5.82 2.40
N LEU A 24 -13.81 -5.57 3.46
CA LEU A 24 -14.25 -4.69 4.56
C LEU A 24 -14.44 -3.24 4.09
N VAL A 25 -13.53 -2.70 3.28
CA VAL A 25 -13.63 -1.36 2.70
C VAL A 25 -14.82 -1.25 1.75
N VAL A 26 -15.07 -2.29 0.94
CA VAL A 26 -16.24 -2.36 0.06
C VAL A 26 -17.53 -2.48 0.87
N GLY A 27 -17.55 -3.29 1.94
CA GLY A 27 -18.70 -3.37 2.83
C GLY A 27 -19.01 -2.05 3.51
N ALA A 28 -17.98 -1.35 3.99
CA ALA A 28 -18.10 -0.05 4.63
C ALA A 28 -18.66 1.04 3.69
N TRP A 29 -18.53 0.89 2.37
CA TRP A 29 -19.15 1.78 1.38
C TRP A 29 -20.68 1.86 1.50
N PHE A 30 -21.29 0.73 1.85
CA PHE A 30 -22.74 0.59 1.95
C PHE A 30 -23.26 0.90 3.37
N ALA A 31 -22.36 1.28 4.30
CA ALA A 31 -22.76 1.64 5.64
C ALA A 31 -23.64 2.91 5.64
N PRO A 32 -24.62 3.02 6.55
CA PRO A 32 -25.40 4.23 6.69
C PRO A 32 -24.49 5.43 7.04
N GLN A 33 -24.63 6.51 6.28
CA GLN A 33 -23.90 7.76 6.50
C GLN A 33 -24.51 8.65 7.60
N SER A 34 -25.59 8.19 8.23
CA SER A 34 -26.27 8.85 9.34
C SER A 34 -26.62 7.86 10.45
N GLY A 35 -26.90 8.38 11.64
CA GLY A 35 -27.21 7.56 12.82
C GLY A 35 -25.97 7.04 13.56
N PRO A 36 -26.15 6.16 14.57
CA PRO A 36 -25.07 5.76 15.48
C PRO A 36 -23.88 5.08 14.77
N LEU A 37 -24.15 4.37 13.68
CA LEU A 37 -23.10 3.71 12.88
C LEU A 37 -22.22 4.71 12.11
N ALA A 38 -22.73 5.90 11.79
CA ALA A 38 -21.95 6.94 11.12
C ALA A 38 -20.82 7.48 12.00
N LEU A 39 -20.95 7.37 13.33
CA LEU A 39 -19.90 7.75 14.28
C LEU A 39 -18.66 6.84 14.20
N LEU A 40 -18.81 5.65 13.61
CA LEU A 40 -17.72 4.71 13.38
C LEU A 40 -16.98 4.97 12.06
N LEU A 41 -17.50 5.87 11.22
CA LEU A 41 -16.89 6.21 9.94
C LEU A 41 -15.93 7.41 10.09
N PRO A 42 -14.89 7.52 9.26
CA PRO A 42 -14.03 8.69 9.27
C PRO A 42 -14.82 9.97 8.97
N ALA A 43 -14.45 11.07 9.62
CA ALA A 43 -15.07 12.39 9.45
C ALA A 43 -14.63 13.07 8.12
N ALA A 44 -14.81 12.36 7.00
CA ALA A 44 -14.44 12.77 5.67
C ALA A 44 -15.50 12.29 4.66
N PRO A 45 -15.58 12.89 3.46
CA PRO A 45 -16.52 12.43 2.44
C PRO A 45 -16.33 10.95 2.13
N ALA A 46 -17.37 10.12 2.26
CA ALA A 46 -17.28 8.66 2.10
C ALA A 46 -16.65 8.24 0.75
N ALA A 47 -16.98 8.96 -0.33
CA ALA A 47 -16.35 8.78 -1.64
C ALA A 47 -14.81 8.86 -1.59
N LEU A 48 -14.27 9.84 -0.86
CA LEU A 48 -12.84 10.04 -0.73
C LEU A 48 -12.20 8.97 0.17
N VAL A 49 -12.84 8.65 1.29
CA VAL A 49 -12.37 7.59 2.20
C VAL A 49 -12.31 6.25 1.49
N HIS A 50 -13.38 5.85 0.82
CA HIS A 50 -13.44 4.58 0.10
C HIS A 50 -12.38 4.48 -1.01
N ALA A 51 -12.26 5.53 -1.82
CA ALA A 51 -11.25 5.57 -2.88
C ALA A 51 -9.82 5.53 -2.31
N HIS A 52 -9.58 6.27 -1.22
CA HIS A 52 -8.31 6.25 -0.49
C HIS A 52 -8.00 4.85 0.05
N GLU A 53 -8.96 4.20 0.71
CA GLU A 53 -8.76 2.90 1.34
C GLU A 53 -8.60 1.74 0.34
N LEU A 54 -9.25 1.81 -0.83
CA LEU A 54 -9.01 0.84 -1.90
C LEU A 54 -7.63 1.04 -2.56
N LEU A 55 -7.17 2.27 -2.69
CA LEU A 55 -5.90 2.60 -3.33
C LEU A 55 -4.72 2.38 -2.38
N PHE A 56 -4.67 3.09 -1.25
CA PHE A 56 -3.55 3.08 -0.31
C PHE A 56 -3.64 2.01 0.77
N GLY A 57 -4.82 1.44 1.00
CA GLY A 57 -5.00 0.34 1.94
C GLY A 57 -4.89 -1.00 1.23
N PHE A 58 -5.92 -1.33 0.46
CA PHE A 58 -6.02 -2.60 -0.26
C PHE A 58 -4.91 -2.75 -1.31
N SER A 59 -4.80 -1.85 -2.29
CA SER A 59 -3.87 -2.07 -3.41
C SER A 59 -2.41 -2.02 -2.97
N VAL A 60 -2.04 -1.13 -2.05
CA VAL A 60 -0.68 -1.09 -1.48
C VAL A 60 -0.35 -2.34 -0.67
N SER A 61 -1.31 -2.99 -0.01
CA SER A 61 -1.06 -4.30 0.62
C SER A 61 -0.63 -5.33 -0.44
N ILE A 62 -1.30 -5.38 -1.59
CA ILE A 62 -0.94 -6.30 -2.69
C ILE A 62 0.43 -5.92 -3.26
N VAL A 63 0.70 -4.63 -3.44
CA VAL A 63 2.03 -4.13 -3.85
C VAL A 63 3.11 -4.60 -2.88
N CYS A 64 2.91 -4.48 -1.58
CA CYS A 64 3.87 -4.95 -0.57
C CYS A 64 4.13 -6.45 -0.74
N GLY A 65 3.07 -7.26 -0.86
CA GLY A 65 3.20 -8.71 -1.01
C GLY A 65 3.98 -9.11 -2.27
N VAL A 66 3.70 -8.46 -3.40
CA VAL A 66 4.40 -8.70 -4.67
C VAL A 66 5.85 -8.25 -4.58
N LEU A 67 6.11 -7.01 -4.17
CA LEU A 67 7.45 -6.44 -4.18
C LEU A 67 8.39 -7.13 -3.18
N LEU A 68 7.91 -7.46 -1.97
CA LEU A 68 8.71 -8.16 -0.96
C LEU A 68 9.05 -9.61 -1.32
N THR A 69 8.41 -10.18 -2.36
CA THR A 69 8.60 -11.57 -2.78
C THR A 69 9.29 -11.66 -4.14
N ALA A 70 8.75 -10.95 -5.15
CA ALA A 70 9.26 -10.98 -6.51
C ALA A 70 10.61 -10.25 -6.64
N LEU A 71 10.77 -9.11 -5.97
CA LEU A 71 11.96 -8.29 -6.15
C LEU A 71 13.23 -8.95 -5.55
N PRO A 72 13.22 -9.49 -4.31
CA PRO A 72 14.35 -10.23 -3.79
C PRO A 72 14.67 -11.48 -4.62
N SER A 73 13.66 -12.26 -5.01
CA SER A 73 13.87 -13.48 -5.81
C SER A 73 14.52 -13.21 -7.16
N TRP A 74 14.14 -12.14 -7.87
CA TRP A 74 14.76 -11.80 -9.16
C TRP A 74 16.08 -11.04 -9.05
N SER A 75 16.30 -10.28 -7.98
CA SER A 75 17.55 -9.56 -7.74
C SER A 75 18.63 -10.43 -7.09
N GLY A 76 18.26 -11.60 -6.54
CA GLY A 76 19.13 -12.44 -5.72
C GLY A 76 19.37 -11.89 -4.31
N ALA A 77 18.64 -10.85 -3.91
CA ALA A 77 18.72 -10.30 -2.55
C ALA A 77 18.00 -11.22 -1.55
N GLN A 78 18.37 -11.10 -0.27
CA GLN A 78 17.71 -11.85 0.79
C GLN A 78 16.27 -11.35 0.98
N GLU A 79 15.32 -12.29 1.04
CA GLU A 79 13.92 -12.01 1.37
C GLU A 79 13.78 -11.48 2.80
N LEU A 80 12.87 -10.53 2.99
CA LEU A 80 12.49 -10.06 4.31
C LEU A 80 11.64 -11.11 5.04
N ARG A 81 12.04 -11.47 6.26
CA ARG A 81 11.40 -12.52 7.07
C ARG A 81 11.33 -12.16 8.55
N GLY A 82 10.47 -12.86 9.28
CA GLY A 82 10.38 -12.78 10.74
C GLY A 82 9.99 -11.39 11.24
N ALA A 83 10.69 -10.90 12.27
CA ALA A 83 10.34 -9.66 12.97
C ALA A 83 10.28 -8.43 12.07
N ARG A 84 11.17 -8.29 11.08
CA ARG A 84 11.15 -7.14 10.15
C ARG A 84 9.89 -7.13 9.28
N LEU A 85 9.46 -8.31 8.84
CA LEU A 85 8.23 -8.44 8.06
C LEU A 85 6.99 -8.22 8.95
N ALA A 86 7.01 -8.71 10.18
CA ALA A 86 5.95 -8.44 11.16
C ALA A 86 5.82 -6.95 11.46
N ALA A 87 6.93 -6.23 11.60
CA ALA A 87 6.94 -4.78 11.81
C ALA A 87 6.32 -4.01 10.63
N LEU A 88 6.59 -4.43 9.38
CA LEU A 88 5.94 -3.84 8.20
C LEU A 88 4.44 -4.10 8.16
N ALA A 89 4.00 -5.31 8.50
CA ALA A 89 2.58 -5.64 8.58
C ALA A 89 1.87 -4.83 9.68
N ALA A 90 2.53 -4.68 10.84
CA ALA A 90 2.04 -3.84 11.93
C ALA A 90 1.97 -2.36 11.54
N LEU A 91 2.95 -1.86 10.78
CA LEU A 91 2.94 -0.49 10.26
C LEU A 91 1.76 -0.25 9.29
N TRP A 92 1.49 -1.20 8.39
CA TRP A 92 0.31 -1.14 7.52
C TRP A 92 -0.99 -1.12 8.34
N LEU A 93 -1.10 -2.01 9.35
CA LEU A 93 -2.26 -2.06 10.24
C LEU A 93 -2.44 -0.76 11.01
N ALA A 94 -1.36 -0.15 11.49
CA ALA A 94 -1.39 1.13 12.20
C ALA A 94 -1.92 2.27 11.32
N GLY A 95 -1.51 2.33 10.05
CA GLY A 95 -2.05 3.30 9.09
C GLY A 95 -3.56 3.12 8.87
N ARG A 96 -4.00 1.88 8.66
CA ARG A 96 -5.44 1.59 8.49
C ARG A 96 -6.25 1.94 9.73
N ALA A 97 -5.77 1.54 10.90
CA ALA A 97 -6.37 1.92 12.18
C ALA A 97 -6.48 3.45 12.30
N ALA A 98 -5.41 4.18 11.96
CA ALA A 98 -5.40 5.64 12.04
C ALA A 98 -6.48 6.29 11.15
N ILE A 99 -6.71 5.78 9.94
CA ILE A 99 -7.78 6.27 9.06
C ILE A 99 -9.16 6.04 9.68
N TRP A 100 -9.46 4.82 10.12
CA TRP A 100 -10.78 4.48 10.68
C TRP A 100 -11.06 5.19 12.01
N TRP A 101 -10.03 5.48 12.79
CA TRP A 101 -10.10 6.27 14.02
C TRP A 101 -9.74 7.75 13.85
N ALA A 102 -9.77 8.28 12.62
CA ALA A 102 -9.37 9.68 12.37
C ALA A 102 -10.20 10.71 13.15
N HIS A 103 -11.42 10.37 13.59
CA HIS A 103 -12.24 11.23 14.45
C HIS A 103 -11.66 11.39 15.87
N ALA A 104 -10.83 10.46 16.33
CA ALA A 104 -10.26 10.42 17.69
C ALA A 104 -8.77 10.75 17.72
N LEU A 105 -8.15 11.01 16.57
CA LEU A 105 -6.71 11.22 16.43
C LEU A 105 -6.43 12.58 15.77
N PRO A 106 -5.31 13.25 16.10
CA PRO A 106 -4.88 14.46 15.39
C PRO A 106 -4.58 14.15 13.91
N GLY A 107 -5.03 15.01 12.99
CA GLY A 107 -4.82 14.87 11.54
C GLY A 107 -3.35 14.56 11.15
N PRO A 108 -2.35 15.30 11.66
CA PRO A 108 -0.95 15.01 11.37
C PRO A 108 -0.48 13.61 11.81
N LEU A 109 -1.01 13.09 12.91
CA LEU A 109 -0.67 11.74 13.37
C LEU A 109 -1.25 10.68 12.43
N VAL A 110 -2.48 10.88 11.96
CA VAL A 110 -3.11 10.02 10.96
C VAL A 110 -2.28 10.01 9.68
N ALA A 111 -1.89 11.19 9.19
CA ALA A 111 -1.08 11.34 7.99
C ALA A 111 0.28 10.63 8.10
N VAL A 112 0.96 10.75 9.23
CA VAL A 112 2.26 10.09 9.46
C VAL A 112 2.11 8.57 9.46
N LEU A 113 1.16 8.03 10.22
CA LEU A 113 0.95 6.57 10.31
C LEU A 113 0.55 5.98 8.97
N ASP A 114 -0.31 6.68 8.24
CA ASP A 114 -0.82 6.23 6.95
C ASP A 114 0.23 6.31 5.83
N CYS A 115 1.03 7.38 5.81
CA CYS A 115 2.08 7.56 4.79
C CYS A 115 3.34 6.73 5.04
N ALA A 116 3.62 6.29 6.26
CA ALA A 116 4.92 5.74 6.66
C ALA A 116 5.33 4.47 5.89
N LEU A 117 4.37 3.62 5.52
CA LEU A 117 4.67 2.30 4.96
C LEU A 117 5.46 2.36 3.64
N ILE A 118 5.04 3.21 2.69
CA ILE A 118 5.59 3.22 1.33
C ILE A 118 7.06 3.69 1.32
N PRO A 119 7.44 4.77 2.02
CA PRO A 119 8.85 5.14 2.18
C PRO A 119 9.68 4.05 2.85
N VAL A 120 9.18 3.45 3.94
CA VAL A 120 9.90 2.39 4.67
C VAL A 120 10.10 1.16 3.77
N LEU A 121 9.08 0.76 3.02
CA LEU A 121 9.16 -0.31 2.02
C LEU A 121 10.22 0.00 0.96
N GLY A 122 10.20 1.22 0.40
CA GLY A 122 11.18 1.67 -0.59
C GLY A 122 12.62 1.62 -0.09
N LEU A 123 12.85 2.04 1.17
CA LEU A 123 14.17 1.97 1.81
C LEU A 123 14.64 0.52 1.99
N LEU A 124 13.75 -0.38 2.43
CA LEU A 124 14.09 -1.79 2.64
C LEU A 124 14.35 -2.53 1.32
N LEU A 125 13.69 -2.12 0.23
CA LEU A 125 13.89 -2.68 -1.10
C LEU A 125 15.04 -2.01 -1.88
N ALA A 126 15.56 -0.87 -1.42
CA ALA A 126 16.62 -0.15 -2.10
C ALA A 126 17.87 -0.99 -2.42
N PRO A 127 18.37 -1.87 -1.52
CA PRO A 127 19.48 -2.76 -1.85
C PRO A 127 19.16 -3.73 -2.99
N ALA A 128 17.94 -4.30 -3.00
CA ALA A 128 17.47 -5.20 -4.06
C ALA A 128 17.37 -4.48 -5.41
N MET A 129 17.01 -3.20 -5.42
CA MET A 129 16.96 -2.38 -6.64
C MET A 129 18.34 -1.96 -7.15
N ARG A 130 19.27 -1.61 -6.25
CA ARG A 130 20.62 -1.14 -6.59
C ARG A 130 21.57 -2.27 -7.00
N GLY A 131 21.48 -3.42 -6.32
CA GLY A 131 22.30 -4.60 -6.60
C GLY A 131 21.79 -5.46 -7.75
N ALA A 132 20.64 -5.11 -8.33
CA ALA A 132 20.03 -5.89 -9.40
C ALA A 132 20.91 -5.89 -10.66
N ARG A 133 21.17 -7.09 -11.20
CA ARG A 133 21.75 -7.25 -12.55
C ARG A 133 20.94 -6.54 -13.65
N LYS A 134 19.65 -6.26 -13.39
CA LYS A 134 18.73 -5.62 -14.33
C LYS A 134 18.41 -4.20 -13.89
N ARG A 135 18.86 -3.21 -14.66
CA ARG A 135 18.48 -1.78 -14.54
C ARG A 135 16.96 -1.56 -14.49
N LEU A 136 16.19 -2.50 -15.02
CA LEU A 136 14.73 -2.42 -15.07
C LEU A 136 14.07 -2.31 -13.68
N PHE A 137 14.65 -2.88 -12.62
CA PHE A 137 14.04 -2.80 -11.28
C PHE A 137 14.09 -1.41 -10.66
N VAL A 138 14.97 -0.52 -11.13
CA VAL A 138 14.99 0.90 -10.74
C VAL A 138 13.70 1.60 -11.15
N TRP A 139 13.01 1.14 -12.20
CA TRP A 139 11.70 1.66 -12.62
C TRP A 139 10.56 1.35 -11.64
N THR A 140 10.82 0.58 -10.58
CA THR A 140 9.91 0.45 -9.44
C THR A 140 9.88 1.72 -8.59
N LEU A 141 10.95 2.53 -8.58
CA LEU A 141 11.04 3.72 -7.73
C LEU A 141 10.04 4.82 -8.12
N PRO A 142 9.92 5.25 -9.40
CA PRO A 142 8.99 6.31 -9.77
C PRO A 142 7.54 6.09 -9.31
N PRO A 143 6.90 4.92 -9.54
CA PRO A 143 5.53 4.72 -9.06
C PRO A 143 5.44 4.60 -7.53
N LEU A 144 6.45 4.08 -6.83
CA LEU A 144 6.45 4.07 -5.37
C LEU A 144 6.54 5.49 -4.80
N ILE A 145 7.39 6.34 -5.38
CA ILE A 145 7.47 7.76 -5.04
C ILE A 145 6.15 8.46 -5.37
N GLY A 146 5.56 8.18 -6.54
CA GLY A 146 4.27 8.70 -6.93
C GLY A 146 3.16 8.33 -5.94
N LEU A 147 3.10 7.06 -5.51
CA LEU A 147 2.14 6.61 -4.48
C LEU A 147 2.38 7.30 -3.13
N ALA A 148 3.64 7.41 -2.67
CA ALA A 148 3.96 8.08 -1.41
C ALA A 148 3.57 9.57 -1.44
N LEU A 149 3.88 10.27 -2.53
CA LEU A 149 3.52 11.67 -2.73
C LEU A 149 2.01 11.84 -2.86
N ALA A 150 1.32 10.98 -3.61
CA ALA A 150 -0.12 11.00 -3.74
C ALA A 150 -0.81 10.83 -2.38
N ASN A 151 -0.30 9.94 -1.52
CA ASN A 151 -0.85 9.77 -0.19
C ASN A 151 -0.63 11.02 0.69
N ALA A 152 0.60 11.55 0.70
CA ALA A 152 0.90 12.76 1.47
C ALA A 152 0.07 13.98 1.01
N LEU A 153 -0.12 14.13 -0.31
CA LEU A 153 -0.95 15.20 -0.88
C LEU A 153 -2.43 15.01 -0.55
N TYR A 154 -2.92 13.77 -0.47
CA TYR A 154 -4.28 13.49 -0.01
C TYR A 154 -4.48 13.99 1.42
N HIS A 155 -3.60 13.62 2.35
CA HIS A 155 -3.69 14.08 3.75
C HIS A 155 -3.57 15.60 3.86
N LEU A 156 -2.65 16.22 3.12
CA LEU A 156 -2.53 17.69 3.08
C LEU A 156 -3.80 18.36 2.57
N ALA A 157 -4.40 17.83 1.49
CA ALA A 157 -5.63 18.37 0.93
C ALA A 157 -6.82 18.21 1.89
N MET A 158 -6.92 17.08 2.58
CA MET A 158 -7.95 16.84 3.60
C MET A 158 -7.81 17.81 4.79
N GLU A 159 -6.60 18.04 5.28
CA GLU A 159 -6.32 19.00 6.36
C GLU A 159 -6.67 20.44 5.98
N LEU A 160 -6.46 20.80 4.71
CA LEU A 160 -6.78 22.13 4.17
C LEU A 160 -8.26 22.27 3.74
N GLY A 161 -9.08 21.22 3.85
CA GLY A 161 -10.47 21.22 3.36
C GLY A 161 -10.62 21.32 1.84
N LEU A 162 -9.60 20.89 1.08
CA LEU A 162 -9.52 20.97 -0.38
C LEU A 162 -9.93 19.64 -1.02
N ASP A 163 -11.23 19.35 -1.04
CA ASP A 163 -11.80 18.12 -1.62
C ASP A 163 -11.29 17.81 -3.03
N ASP A 164 -11.22 18.81 -3.91
CA ASP A 164 -10.73 18.62 -5.28
C ASP A 164 -9.24 18.27 -5.30
N GLY A 165 -8.45 18.83 -4.38
CA GLY A 165 -7.05 18.44 -4.18
C GLY A 165 -6.92 16.98 -3.76
N ALA A 166 -7.79 16.49 -2.87
CA ALA A 166 -7.84 15.09 -2.47
C ALA A 166 -8.21 14.17 -3.64
N ARG A 167 -9.19 14.57 -4.48
CA ARG A 167 -9.55 13.82 -5.71
C ARG A 167 -8.40 13.73 -6.69
N TRP A 168 -7.68 14.83 -6.92
CA TRP A 168 -6.50 14.84 -7.79
C TRP A 168 -5.37 13.96 -7.24
N SER A 169 -5.16 13.98 -5.93
CA SER A 169 -4.18 13.13 -5.25
C SER A 169 -4.49 11.64 -5.44
N ILE A 170 -5.76 11.24 -5.29
CA ILE A 170 -6.20 9.87 -5.56
C ILE A 170 -5.95 9.47 -7.03
N ARG A 171 -6.29 10.34 -8.00
CA ARG A 171 -6.04 10.06 -9.43
C ARG A 171 -4.55 9.91 -9.72
N PHE A 172 -3.72 10.76 -9.12
CA PHE A 172 -2.27 10.67 -9.27
C PHE A 172 -1.74 9.34 -8.73
N GLY A 173 -2.20 8.92 -7.54
CA GLY A 173 -1.85 7.61 -6.98
C GLY A 173 -2.37 6.44 -7.83
N LEU A 174 -3.56 6.55 -8.41
CA LEU A 174 -4.11 5.54 -9.31
C LEU A 174 -3.25 5.36 -10.57
N TYR A 175 -2.78 6.46 -11.19
CA TYR A 175 -1.88 6.37 -12.34
C TYR A 175 -0.51 5.78 -11.95
N ALA A 176 0.02 6.12 -10.78
CA ALA A 176 1.23 5.52 -10.25
C ALA A 176 1.06 4.00 -10.03
N LEU A 177 -0.08 3.57 -9.49
CA LEU A 177 -0.42 2.16 -9.33
C LEU A 177 -0.57 1.45 -10.68
N ALA A 178 -1.29 2.05 -11.63
CA ALA A 178 -1.48 1.49 -12.96
C ALA A 178 -0.14 1.30 -13.68
N PHE A 179 0.77 2.28 -13.58
CA PHE A 179 2.13 2.16 -14.09
C PHE A 179 2.88 0.99 -13.43
N LEU A 180 2.82 0.87 -12.11
CA LEU A 180 3.47 -0.21 -11.37
C LEU A 180 2.95 -1.60 -11.79
N TYR A 181 1.62 -1.74 -11.93
CA TYR A 181 0.99 -2.98 -12.36
C TYR A 181 1.35 -3.32 -13.80
N SER A 182 1.42 -2.34 -14.68
CA SER A 182 1.84 -2.53 -16.07
C SER A 182 3.30 -2.98 -16.15
N LEU A 183 4.18 -2.36 -15.36
CA LEU A 183 5.60 -2.73 -15.27
C LEU A 183 5.78 -4.18 -14.79
N TYR A 184 5.15 -4.54 -13.67
CA TYR A 184 5.29 -5.88 -13.10
C TYR A 184 4.51 -6.94 -13.89
N GLY A 185 3.37 -6.61 -14.49
CA GLY A 185 2.67 -7.47 -15.43
C GLY A 185 3.54 -7.81 -16.64
N GLY A 186 4.19 -6.80 -17.23
CA GLY A 186 5.15 -6.99 -18.33
C GLY A 186 6.39 -7.79 -17.94
N LEU A 187 6.80 -7.79 -16.68
CA LEU A 187 7.88 -8.63 -16.16
C LEU A 187 7.44 -10.08 -15.90
N LEU A 188 6.22 -10.26 -15.38
CA LEU A 188 5.67 -11.56 -15.01
C LEU A 188 5.26 -12.37 -16.24
N THR A 189 4.59 -11.77 -17.23
CA THR A 189 4.08 -12.50 -18.40
C THR A 189 5.19 -13.28 -19.13
N PRO A 190 6.34 -12.70 -19.51
CA PRO A 190 7.43 -13.45 -20.14
C PRO A 190 8.06 -14.50 -19.24
N ALA A 191 8.06 -14.28 -17.91
CA ALA A 191 8.61 -15.25 -16.97
C ALA A 191 7.81 -16.55 -16.94
N PHE A 192 6.50 -16.49 -17.21
CA PHE A 192 5.62 -17.66 -17.27
C PHE A 192 5.41 -18.20 -18.69
N THR A 193 5.58 -17.39 -19.73
CA THR A 193 5.35 -17.83 -21.12
C THR A 193 6.60 -18.36 -21.82
N ARG A 194 7.82 -17.99 -21.40
CA ARG A 194 9.08 -18.46 -22.02
C ARG A 194 9.34 -19.96 -21.89
N THR A 195 8.66 -20.66 -20.98
CA THR A 195 8.83 -22.11 -20.81
C THR A 195 8.05 -22.91 -21.87
N PHE A 196 7.18 -22.26 -22.65
CA PHE A 196 6.34 -22.89 -23.67
C PHE A 196 6.70 -22.51 -25.12
N LEU A 197 7.77 -21.74 -25.34
CA LEU A 197 8.32 -21.35 -26.66
C LEU A 197 9.79 -21.78 -26.77
#